data_AF-A0A973LAJ2-F1
#
_entry.id   AF-A0A973LAJ2-F1
#
_cell.length_a   1.000
_cell.length_b   1.000
_cell.length_c   1.000
_cell.angle_alpha   90.00
_cell.angle_beta   90.00
_cell.angle_gamma   90.00
#
_symmetry.space_group_name_H-M   'P 1'
#
loop_
_entity.id
_entity.type
_entity.pdbx_description
1 polymer ?
#
loop_
_entity_poly.entity_id
_entity_poly.type
_entity_poly.pdbx_seq_one_letter_code
_entity_poly.pdbx_strand_id
1 'polypeptide(L)'
;QVETVRDAFAGIIVAIRGFVVAAVGTAVGAVALDPLIAAVVLPPFVAGFAMFLAVLRVAAGRQRACVLGEERVAATAGPVLAAVRDVTAGGAERYAAELVAAPVTAQARAERSLARAAALRPLCFAVGGWLPALVLLAASPAFLRHGLTAGSLVGALTFVVSGLQPALRGAISGLGDSGLRFSITLTRLLEATRPVPSSVPSTSPASSTPMRPAPAAEPAPELVSAPAPEPDPAFTTGGLVLSNVTFAYGPASEPVLRDLDLTVAPGDHLAVIGPSGIGKSTLAALICGLRRPDAGTVVLAGSDAADLAPEHLARLRVLIPQEAYVFAGTVRENLSYLRPDAPDEDLAAAMAAVGAADLVTRLGGLDAAIAPAGLSAGERQLIALTRAHLSPAPLAVLDEATCHLDPAAERRAERAFAERGGALIVIAHRLSSALRADRVLVLDGVRADVGTHDELAARSALYRELLAHWSGPSGPSDPALVTGDAHGLDPAAGPGLGHGPRQIVAHGAGA
;
A
#
# COMPACT_ATOMS: atom_id res chain seq x y z
N GLN A 1 1.36 15.01 -0.97
CA GLN A 1 -0.11 15.16 -1.04
C GLN A 1 -0.62 16.21 -0.05
N VAL A 2 -0.28 16.13 1.24
CA VAL A 2 -0.66 17.15 2.25
C VAL A 2 -0.20 18.57 1.87
N GLU A 3 1.05 18.71 1.45
CA GLU A 3 1.59 20.01 0.97
C GLU A 3 0.80 20.58 -0.22
N THR A 4 0.46 19.72 -1.17
CA THR A 4 -0.35 20.08 -2.35
C THR A 4 -1.75 20.57 -1.96
N VAL A 5 -2.36 19.97 -0.93
CA VAL A 5 -3.66 20.43 -0.39
C VAL A 5 -3.49 21.80 0.27
N ARG A 6 -2.43 22.00 1.05
CA ARG A 6 -2.11 23.27 1.71
C ARG A 6 -1.93 24.40 0.69
N ASP A 7 -1.13 24.18 -0.34
CA ASP A 7 -0.87 25.17 -1.40
C ASP A 7 -2.14 25.49 -2.19
N ALA A 8 -2.92 24.46 -2.55
CA ALA A 8 -4.16 24.65 -3.29
C ALA A 8 -5.20 25.42 -2.44
N PHE A 9 -5.29 25.12 -1.14
CA PHE A 9 -6.17 25.84 -0.21
C PHE A 9 -5.75 27.31 -0.03
N ALA A 10 -4.46 27.56 0.16
CA ALA A 10 -3.92 28.93 0.25
C ALA A 10 -4.22 29.73 -1.03
N GLY A 11 -4.03 29.12 -2.20
CA GLY A 11 -4.37 29.73 -3.48
C GLY A 11 -5.87 30.06 -3.61
N ILE A 12 -6.74 29.17 -3.16
CA ILE A 12 -8.21 29.40 -3.13
C ILE A 12 -8.54 30.58 -2.21
N ILE A 13 -7.98 30.64 -1.00
CA ILE A 13 -8.22 31.74 -0.05
C ILE A 13 -7.78 33.08 -0.65
N VAL A 14 -6.58 33.14 -1.22
CA VAL A 14 -6.05 34.38 -1.82
C VAL A 14 -6.96 34.85 -2.96
N ALA A 15 -7.40 33.93 -3.82
CA ALA A 15 -8.29 34.23 -4.92
C ALA A 15 -9.68 34.71 -4.44
N ILE A 16 -10.29 34.03 -3.46
CA ILE A 16 -11.59 34.42 -2.90
C ILE A 16 -11.49 35.76 -2.20
N ARG A 17 -10.46 35.98 -1.36
CA ARG A 17 -10.27 37.24 -0.65
C ARG A 17 -10.13 38.40 -1.63
N GLY A 18 -9.24 38.26 -2.63
CA GLY A 18 -9.05 39.28 -3.66
C GLY A 18 -10.34 39.59 -4.41
N PHE A 19 -11.10 38.56 -4.77
CA PHE A 19 -12.40 38.71 -5.42
C PHE A 19 -13.42 39.43 -4.55
N VAL A 20 -13.62 39.01 -3.31
CA VAL A 20 -14.62 39.58 -2.40
C VAL A 20 -14.32 41.06 -2.13
N VAL A 21 -13.07 41.39 -1.81
CA VAL A 21 -12.67 42.79 -1.54
C VAL A 21 -12.91 43.67 -2.76
N ALA A 22 -12.50 43.23 -3.95
CA ALA A 22 -12.66 44.01 -5.16
C ALA A 22 -14.12 44.10 -5.62
N ALA A 23 -14.91 43.04 -5.49
CA ALA A 23 -16.33 43.03 -5.85
C ALA A 23 -17.15 43.94 -4.92
N VAL A 24 -16.93 43.84 -3.59
CA VAL A 24 -17.60 44.70 -2.61
C VAL A 24 -17.16 46.16 -2.78
N GLY A 25 -15.86 46.41 -2.91
CA GLY A 25 -15.33 47.77 -3.12
C GLY A 25 -15.87 48.41 -4.39
N THR A 26 -15.97 47.65 -5.48
CA THR A 26 -16.57 48.11 -6.74
C THR A 26 -18.08 48.35 -6.60
N ALA A 27 -18.81 47.49 -5.91
CA ALA A 27 -20.25 47.68 -5.68
C ALA A 27 -20.53 48.93 -4.84
N VAL A 28 -19.77 49.13 -3.75
CA VAL A 28 -19.87 50.32 -2.89
C VAL A 28 -19.47 51.58 -3.68
N GLY A 29 -18.39 51.52 -4.45
CA GLY A 29 -17.94 52.63 -5.31
C GLY A 29 -18.97 53.00 -6.38
N ALA A 30 -19.60 52.00 -7.01
CA ALA A 30 -20.66 52.24 -8.00
C ALA A 30 -21.91 52.87 -7.37
N VAL A 31 -22.34 52.40 -6.19
CA VAL A 31 -23.47 52.99 -5.45
C VAL A 31 -23.16 54.42 -4.98
N ALA A 32 -21.93 54.68 -4.54
CA ALA A 32 -21.49 56.01 -4.12
C ALA A 32 -21.41 57.01 -5.26
N LEU A 33 -21.13 56.55 -6.50
CA LEU A 33 -21.19 57.39 -7.70
C LEU A 33 -22.64 57.72 -8.06
N ASP A 34 -23.46 56.69 -8.29
CA ASP A 34 -24.91 56.83 -8.49
C ASP A 34 -25.59 55.45 -8.41
N PRO A 35 -26.71 55.31 -7.68
CA PRO A 35 -27.47 54.05 -7.61
C PRO A 35 -27.91 53.48 -8.97
N LEU A 36 -28.18 54.33 -9.96
CA LEU A 36 -28.58 53.90 -11.32
C LEU A 36 -27.42 53.20 -12.06
N ILE A 37 -26.18 53.64 -11.84
CA ILE A 37 -24.99 53.00 -12.41
C ILE A 37 -24.83 51.60 -11.82
N ALA A 38 -24.98 51.46 -10.50
CA ALA A 38 -24.91 50.16 -9.83
C ALA A 38 -26.01 49.20 -10.33
N ALA A 39 -27.23 49.70 -10.53
CA ALA A 39 -28.36 48.92 -11.04
C ALA A 39 -28.11 48.35 -12.45
N VAL A 40 -27.26 48.99 -13.25
CA VAL A 40 -26.93 48.55 -14.62
C VAL A 40 -25.68 47.66 -14.66
N VAL A 41 -24.69 47.93 -13.81
CA VAL A 41 -23.41 47.20 -13.80
C VAL A 41 -23.48 45.88 -13.04
N LEU A 42 -24.21 45.81 -11.92
CA LEU A 42 -24.22 44.63 -11.06
C LEU A 42 -24.93 43.40 -11.66
N PRO A 43 -26.10 43.50 -12.32
CA PRO A 43 -26.79 42.33 -12.88
C PRO A 43 -25.96 41.49 -13.86
N PRO A 44 -25.30 42.06 -14.90
CA PRO A 44 -24.48 41.26 -15.82
C PRO A 44 -23.26 40.64 -15.12
N PHE A 45 -22.67 41.31 -14.13
CA PHE A 45 -21.58 40.76 -13.33
C PHE A 45 -22.04 39.55 -12.49
N VAL A 46 -23.14 39.69 -11.75
CA VAL A 46 -23.71 38.59 -10.94
C VAL A 46 -24.10 37.41 -11.82
N ALA A 47 -24.69 37.68 -13.00
CA ALA A 47 -25.03 36.63 -13.97
C ALA A 47 -23.78 35.87 -14.47
N GLY A 48 -22.70 36.59 -14.83
CA GLY A 48 -21.44 35.97 -15.25
C GLY A 48 -20.77 35.15 -14.14
N PHE A 49 -20.81 35.63 -12.90
CA PHE A 49 -20.28 34.91 -11.74
C PHE A 49 -21.11 33.66 -11.39
N ALA A 50 -22.44 33.76 -11.43
CA ALA A 50 -23.32 32.61 -11.24
C ALA A 50 -23.11 31.54 -12.33
N MET A 51 -22.95 31.96 -13.59
CA MET A 51 -22.60 31.06 -14.68
C MET A 51 -21.25 30.37 -14.45
N PHE A 52 -20.25 31.10 -13.94
CA PHE A 52 -18.96 30.52 -13.55
C PHE A 52 -19.10 29.46 -12.45
N LEU A 53 -19.88 29.71 -11.39
CA LEU A 53 -20.11 28.72 -10.33
C LEU A 53 -20.79 27.45 -10.85
N ALA A 54 -21.76 27.58 -11.77
CA ALA A 54 -22.40 26.45 -12.43
C ALA A 54 -21.41 25.64 -13.27
N VAL A 55 -20.58 26.31 -14.07
CA VAL A 55 -19.51 25.67 -14.87
C VAL A 55 -18.49 24.98 -13.97
N LEU A 56 -18.10 25.59 -12.85
CA LEU A 56 -17.16 25.02 -11.89
C LEU A 56 -17.70 23.72 -11.28
N ARG A 57 -18.99 23.68 -10.91
CA ARG A 57 -19.64 22.47 -10.38
C ARG A 57 -19.63 21.32 -11.41
N VAL A 58 -19.93 21.63 -12.67
CA VAL A 58 -19.89 20.65 -13.78
C VAL A 58 -18.46 20.19 -14.03
N ALA A 59 -17.50 21.11 -14.06
CA ALA A 59 -16.08 20.81 -14.27
C ALA A 59 -15.53 19.90 -13.14
N ALA A 60 -15.89 20.15 -11.88
CA ALA A 60 -15.49 19.31 -10.76
C ALA A 60 -16.00 17.85 -10.90
N GLY A 61 -17.25 17.66 -11.34
CA GLY A 61 -17.79 16.33 -11.62
C GLY A 61 -17.05 15.61 -12.76
N ARG A 62 -16.72 16.34 -13.84
CA ARG A 62 -15.98 15.79 -14.98
C ARG A 62 -14.52 15.51 -14.66
N GLN A 63 -13.91 16.31 -13.79
CA GLN A 63 -12.55 16.09 -13.28
C GLN A 63 -12.45 14.76 -12.55
N ARG A 64 -13.44 14.41 -11.72
CA ARG A 64 -13.47 13.12 -11.03
C ARG A 64 -13.46 11.94 -12.02
N ALA A 65 -14.22 12.04 -13.11
CA ALA A 65 -14.23 11.03 -14.15
C ALA A 65 -12.87 10.91 -14.87
N CYS A 66 -12.15 12.02 -15.05
CA CYS A 66 -10.81 12.04 -15.61
C CYS A 66 -9.83 11.27 -14.71
N VAL A 67 -9.84 11.56 -13.41
CA VAL A 67 -8.97 10.92 -12.40
C VAL A 67 -9.22 9.41 -12.32
N LEU A 68 -10.48 9.00 -12.27
CA LEU A 68 -10.84 7.56 -12.28
C LEU A 68 -10.46 6.88 -13.60
N GLY A 69 -10.50 7.61 -14.72
CA GLY A 69 -10.03 7.13 -16.02
C GLY A 69 -8.53 6.87 -16.02
N GLU A 70 -7.75 7.82 -15.52
CA GLU A 70 -6.30 7.73 -15.36
C GLU A 70 -5.91 6.55 -14.45
N GLU A 71 -6.58 6.38 -13.32
CA GLU A 71 -6.36 5.26 -12.39
C GLU A 71 -6.63 3.90 -13.06
N ARG A 72 -7.72 3.79 -13.83
CA ARG A 72 -8.03 2.56 -14.58
C ARG A 72 -6.98 2.26 -15.64
N VAL A 73 -6.54 3.28 -16.39
CA VAL A 73 -5.47 3.12 -17.38
C VAL A 73 -4.18 2.66 -16.70
N ALA A 74 -3.78 3.27 -15.58
CA ALA A 74 -2.62 2.85 -14.82
C ALA A 74 -2.74 1.41 -14.31
N ALA A 75 -3.90 1.05 -13.76
CA ALA A 75 -4.17 -0.29 -13.22
C ALA A 75 -4.16 -1.39 -14.29
N THR A 76 -4.53 -1.09 -15.55
CA THR A 76 -4.48 -2.06 -16.65
C THR A 76 -3.17 -2.04 -17.42
N ALA A 77 -2.64 -0.84 -17.72
CA ALA A 77 -1.45 -0.70 -18.55
C ALA A 77 -0.16 -1.02 -17.78
N GLY A 78 -0.11 -0.69 -16.48
CA GLY A 78 1.05 -0.96 -15.63
C GLY A 78 1.46 -2.44 -15.62
N PRO A 79 0.54 -3.37 -15.27
CA PRO A 79 0.83 -4.80 -15.31
C PRO A 79 1.18 -5.32 -16.70
N VAL A 80 0.48 -4.87 -17.75
CA VAL A 80 0.76 -5.27 -19.14
C VAL A 80 2.17 -4.84 -19.56
N LEU A 81 2.58 -3.61 -19.22
CA LEU A 81 3.91 -3.09 -19.53
C LEU A 81 5.00 -3.83 -18.73
N ALA A 82 4.75 -4.14 -17.46
CA ALA A 82 5.66 -4.92 -16.63
C ALA A 82 5.84 -6.36 -17.17
N ALA A 83 4.78 -6.94 -17.75
CA ALA A 83 4.75 -8.29 -18.31
C ALA A 83 4.99 -8.33 -19.83
N VAL A 84 5.59 -7.29 -20.44
CA VAL A 84 5.80 -7.23 -21.90
C VAL A 84 6.52 -8.47 -22.44
N ARG A 85 7.51 -8.99 -21.71
CA ARG A 85 8.23 -10.20 -22.12
C ARG A 85 7.29 -11.40 -22.20
N ASP A 86 6.46 -11.59 -21.19
CA ASP A 86 5.50 -12.71 -21.13
C ASP A 86 4.42 -12.56 -22.20
N VAL A 87 3.94 -11.34 -22.44
CA VAL A 87 2.96 -11.05 -23.51
C VAL A 87 3.54 -11.39 -24.89
N THR A 88 4.80 -11.02 -25.14
CA THR A 88 5.47 -11.34 -26.42
C THR A 88 5.81 -12.82 -26.55
N ALA A 89 6.22 -13.48 -25.47
CA ALA A 89 6.50 -14.90 -25.48
C ALA A 89 5.22 -15.73 -25.70
N GLY A 90 4.09 -15.27 -25.17
CA GLY A 90 2.78 -15.92 -25.32
C GLY A 90 1.99 -15.52 -26.57
N GLY A 91 2.49 -14.61 -27.42
CA GLY A 91 1.76 -14.13 -28.60
C GLY A 91 0.42 -13.44 -28.27
N ALA A 92 0.32 -12.83 -27.08
CA ALA A 92 -0.91 -12.27 -26.54
C ALA A 92 -1.08 -10.77 -26.82
N GLU A 93 -0.37 -10.21 -27.80
CA GLU A 93 -0.27 -8.76 -28.01
C GLU A 93 -1.62 -8.13 -28.36
N ARG A 94 -2.45 -8.80 -29.16
CA ARG A 94 -3.80 -8.30 -29.49
C ARG A 94 -4.69 -8.22 -28.25
N TYR A 95 -4.66 -9.26 -27.42
CA TYR A 95 -5.44 -9.30 -26.19
C TYR A 95 -4.98 -8.21 -25.22
N ALA A 96 -3.66 -8.05 -25.03
CA ALA A 96 -3.08 -6.99 -24.22
C ALA A 96 -3.45 -5.58 -24.75
N ALA A 97 -3.42 -5.38 -26.06
CA ALA A 97 -3.81 -4.12 -26.68
C ALA A 97 -5.30 -3.81 -26.47
N GLU A 98 -6.19 -4.79 -26.63
CA GLU A 98 -7.63 -4.63 -26.39
C GLU A 98 -7.94 -4.34 -24.91
N LEU A 99 -7.25 -5.02 -23.99
CA LEU A 99 -7.38 -4.83 -22.54
C LEU A 99 -7.10 -3.37 -22.14
N VAL A 100 -6.10 -2.75 -22.77
CA VAL A 100 -5.69 -1.35 -22.49
C VAL A 100 -6.51 -0.33 -23.30
N ALA A 101 -6.96 -0.68 -24.51
CA ALA A 101 -7.65 0.24 -25.40
C ALA A 101 -8.97 0.79 -24.82
N ALA A 102 -9.77 -0.04 -24.16
CA ALA A 102 -11.05 0.39 -23.58
C ALA A 102 -10.86 1.44 -22.45
N PRO A 103 -10.00 1.20 -21.43
CA PRO A 103 -9.64 2.23 -20.45
C PRO A 103 -9.11 3.52 -21.07
N VAL A 104 -8.20 3.43 -22.05
CA VAL A 104 -7.60 4.61 -22.71
C VAL A 104 -8.67 5.44 -23.43
N THR A 105 -9.57 4.80 -24.18
CA THR A 105 -10.65 5.54 -24.87
C THR A 105 -11.64 6.15 -23.88
N ALA A 106 -11.92 5.49 -22.76
CA ALA A 106 -12.75 6.05 -21.70
C ALA A 106 -12.10 7.29 -21.05
N GLN A 107 -10.81 7.25 -20.75
CA GLN A 107 -10.05 8.41 -20.26
C GLN A 107 -10.09 9.56 -21.26
N ALA A 108 -9.82 9.28 -22.54
CA ALA A 108 -9.85 10.31 -23.58
C ALA A 108 -11.24 10.99 -23.70
N ARG A 109 -12.34 10.25 -23.52
CA ARG A 109 -13.69 10.85 -23.48
C ARG A 109 -13.89 11.73 -22.25
N ALA A 110 -13.39 11.31 -21.08
CA ALA A 110 -13.48 12.08 -19.85
C ALA A 110 -12.69 13.40 -19.94
N GLU A 111 -11.46 13.35 -20.46
CA GLU A 111 -10.63 14.54 -20.70
C GLU A 111 -11.29 15.51 -21.68
N ARG A 112 -11.82 15.02 -22.81
CA ARG A 112 -12.55 15.87 -23.77
C ARG A 112 -13.79 16.50 -23.13
N SER A 113 -14.50 15.76 -22.28
CA SER A 113 -15.65 16.28 -21.54
C SER A 113 -15.24 17.42 -20.60
N LEU A 114 -14.16 17.25 -19.85
CA LEU A 114 -13.60 18.29 -18.99
C LEU A 114 -13.15 19.52 -19.81
N ALA A 115 -12.44 19.31 -20.91
CA ALA A 115 -12.00 20.40 -21.79
C ALA A 115 -13.19 21.22 -22.33
N ARG A 116 -14.29 20.56 -22.72
CA ARG A 116 -15.53 21.24 -23.13
C ARG A 116 -16.15 22.08 -21.99
N ALA A 117 -16.09 21.62 -20.74
CA ALA A 117 -16.56 22.42 -19.60
C ALA A 117 -15.62 23.61 -19.34
N ALA A 118 -14.30 23.40 -19.43
CA ALA A 118 -13.31 24.47 -19.27
C ALA A 118 -13.44 25.54 -20.37
N ALA A 119 -13.83 25.16 -21.60
CA ALA A 119 -14.09 26.07 -22.70
C ALA A 119 -15.27 27.03 -22.47
N LEU A 120 -16.13 26.79 -21.47
CA LEU A 120 -17.18 27.74 -21.06
C LEU A 120 -16.66 28.86 -20.13
N ARG A 121 -15.46 28.73 -19.57
CA ARG A 121 -14.87 29.76 -18.67
C ARG A 121 -14.71 31.13 -19.36
N PRO A 122 -14.20 31.23 -20.61
CA PRO A 122 -14.12 32.51 -21.31
C PRO A 122 -15.48 33.17 -21.53
N LEU A 123 -16.54 32.38 -21.76
CA LEU A 123 -17.90 32.91 -21.90
C LEU A 123 -18.39 33.53 -20.57
N CYS A 124 -18.08 32.89 -19.44
CA CYS A 124 -18.38 33.45 -18.11
C CYS A 124 -17.69 34.79 -17.90
N PHE A 125 -16.44 34.90 -18.33
CA PHE A 125 -15.69 36.14 -18.27
C PHE A 125 -16.22 37.22 -19.24
N ALA A 126 -16.66 36.83 -20.44
CA ALA A 126 -17.26 37.78 -21.39
C ALA A 126 -18.54 38.40 -20.82
N VAL A 127 -19.42 37.58 -20.24
CA VAL A 127 -20.68 38.04 -19.62
C VAL A 127 -20.42 38.84 -18.35
N GLY A 128 -19.57 38.35 -17.44
CA GLY A 128 -19.38 39.02 -16.15
C GLY A 128 -18.39 40.18 -16.17
N GLY A 129 -17.41 40.16 -17.07
CA GLY A 129 -16.32 41.14 -17.11
C GLY A 129 -16.51 42.24 -18.15
N TRP A 130 -16.89 41.88 -19.38
CA TRP A 130 -17.00 42.85 -20.49
C TRP A 130 -18.41 43.42 -20.68
N LEU A 131 -19.45 42.61 -20.48
CA LEU A 131 -20.83 43.07 -20.64
C LEU A 131 -21.19 44.27 -19.75
N PRO A 132 -20.79 44.36 -18.46
CA PRO A 132 -21.08 45.54 -17.65
C PRO A 132 -20.48 46.84 -18.23
N ALA A 133 -19.26 46.77 -18.77
CA ALA A 133 -18.62 47.91 -19.42
C ALA A 133 -19.34 48.30 -20.72
N LEU A 134 -19.74 47.31 -21.53
CA LEU A 134 -20.47 47.54 -22.77
C LEU A 134 -21.86 48.14 -22.52
N VAL A 135 -22.59 47.62 -21.54
CA VAL A 135 -23.92 48.14 -21.18
C VAL A 135 -23.80 49.57 -20.62
N LEU A 136 -22.79 49.83 -19.78
CA LEU A 136 -22.53 51.17 -19.26
C LEU A 136 -22.23 52.17 -20.39
N LEU A 137 -21.41 51.80 -21.37
CA LEU A 137 -21.11 52.62 -22.54
C LEU A 137 -22.35 52.86 -23.41
N ALA A 138 -23.14 51.82 -23.67
CA ALA A 138 -24.37 51.93 -24.46
C ALA A 138 -25.45 52.80 -23.78
N ALA A 139 -25.54 52.74 -22.45
CA ALA A 139 -26.48 53.53 -21.66
C ALA A 139 -26.00 54.97 -21.39
N SER A 140 -24.76 55.32 -21.74
CA SER A 140 -24.18 56.65 -21.51
C SER A 140 -25.05 57.83 -22.00
N PRO A 141 -25.72 57.79 -23.17
CA PRO A 141 -26.55 58.93 -23.61
C PRO A 141 -27.85 59.06 -22.81
N ALA A 142 -28.36 57.97 -22.25
CA ALA A 142 -29.52 58.02 -21.36
C ALA A 142 -29.15 58.59 -19.99
N PHE A 143 -27.97 58.20 -19.48
CA PHE A 143 -27.43 58.70 -18.22
C PHE A 143 -27.12 60.20 -18.25
N LEU A 144 -26.47 60.70 -19.31
CA LEU A 144 -26.20 62.12 -19.47
C LEU A 144 -27.49 62.96 -19.51
N ARG A 145 -28.57 62.42 -20.09
CA ARG A 145 -29.90 63.06 -20.10
C ARG A 145 -30.58 63.10 -18.72
N HIS A 146 -30.22 62.19 -17.82
CA HIS A 146 -30.74 62.13 -16.44
C HIS A 146 -29.88 62.92 -15.44
N GLY A 147 -28.88 63.69 -15.90
CA GLY A 147 -28.08 64.56 -15.05
C GLY A 147 -26.78 63.96 -14.53
N LEU A 148 -26.39 62.75 -14.97
CA LEU A 148 -25.09 62.17 -14.64
C LEU A 148 -23.96 62.92 -15.35
N THR A 149 -22.86 63.15 -14.63
CA THR A 149 -21.69 63.83 -15.19
C THR A 149 -20.84 62.84 -16.00
N ALA A 150 -20.13 63.33 -17.02
CA ALA A 150 -19.15 62.51 -17.74
C ALA A 150 -18.10 61.89 -16.79
N GLY A 151 -17.73 62.60 -15.73
CA GLY A 151 -16.81 62.10 -14.69
C GLY A 151 -17.35 60.88 -13.95
N SER A 152 -18.66 60.84 -13.63
CA SER A 152 -19.28 59.69 -12.98
C SER A 152 -19.27 58.43 -13.85
N LEU A 153 -19.48 58.59 -15.17
CA LEU A 153 -19.44 57.50 -16.14
C LEU A 153 -18.01 56.97 -16.35
N VAL A 154 -17.02 57.86 -16.42
CA VAL A 154 -15.60 57.48 -16.49
C VAL A 154 -15.16 56.78 -15.20
N GLY A 155 -15.59 57.27 -14.04
CA GLY A 155 -15.35 56.63 -12.74
C GLY A 155 -15.95 55.23 -12.66
N ALA A 156 -17.19 55.06 -13.09
CA ALA A 156 -17.87 53.77 -13.16
C ALA A 156 -17.18 52.78 -14.10
N LEU A 157 -16.75 53.23 -15.28
CA LEU A 157 -15.99 52.41 -16.21
C LEU A 157 -14.65 51.98 -15.61
N THR A 158 -13.98 52.89 -14.88
CA THR A 158 -12.73 52.61 -14.18
C THR A 158 -12.91 51.55 -13.09
N PHE A 159 -14.00 51.61 -12.31
CA PHE A 159 -14.32 50.56 -11.33
C PHE A 159 -14.54 49.19 -11.98
N VAL A 160 -15.22 49.13 -13.13
CA VAL A 160 -15.44 47.88 -13.86
C VAL A 160 -14.13 47.31 -14.41
N VAL A 161 -13.34 48.12 -15.10
CA VAL A 161 -12.12 47.67 -15.80
C VAL A 161 -10.96 47.41 -14.84
N SER A 162 -10.80 48.22 -13.79
CA SER A 162 -9.67 48.12 -12.85
C SER A 162 -10.00 47.34 -11.58
N GLY A 163 -11.29 47.19 -11.22
CA GLY A 163 -11.73 46.45 -10.04
C GLY A 163 -12.38 45.13 -10.40
N LEU A 164 -13.55 45.20 -11.03
CA LEU A 164 -14.45 44.06 -11.22
C LEU A 164 -13.89 42.99 -12.17
N GLN A 165 -13.32 43.43 -13.29
CA GLN A 165 -12.78 42.55 -14.32
C GLN A 165 -11.55 41.76 -13.85
N PRO A 166 -10.51 42.38 -13.23
CA PRO A 166 -9.38 41.64 -12.65
C PRO A 166 -9.81 40.70 -11.52
N ALA A 167 -10.77 41.11 -10.68
CA ALA A 167 -11.31 40.28 -9.61
C ALA A 167 -11.95 39.00 -10.16
N LEU A 168 -12.84 39.14 -11.16
CA LEU A 168 -13.49 38.00 -11.79
C LEU A 168 -12.47 37.09 -12.49
N ARG A 169 -11.48 37.68 -13.18
CA ARG A 169 -10.40 36.90 -13.82
C ARG A 169 -9.62 36.08 -12.79
N GLY A 170 -9.24 36.71 -11.66
CA GLY A 170 -8.51 36.06 -10.57
C GLY A 170 -9.32 34.96 -9.88
N ALA A 171 -10.63 35.16 -9.68
CA ALA A 171 -11.52 34.13 -9.18
C ALA A 171 -11.61 32.94 -10.15
N ILE A 172 -11.80 33.20 -11.45
CA ILE A 172 -11.93 32.17 -12.47
C ILE A 172 -10.64 31.34 -12.60
N SER A 173 -9.47 31.98 -12.63
CA SER A 173 -8.18 31.26 -12.72
C SER A 173 -7.82 30.57 -11.42
N GLY A 174 -7.93 31.26 -10.28
CA GLY A 174 -7.55 30.73 -8.97
C GLY A 174 -8.44 29.57 -8.51
N LEU A 175 -9.76 29.71 -8.61
CA LEU A 175 -10.69 28.63 -8.27
C LEU A 175 -10.70 27.54 -9.35
N GLY A 176 -10.44 27.90 -10.61
CA GLY A 176 -10.41 26.97 -11.72
C GLY A 176 -9.24 25.99 -11.67
N ASP A 177 -8.06 26.42 -11.25
CA ASP A 177 -6.86 25.58 -11.21
C ASP A 177 -6.62 24.99 -9.82
N SER A 178 -6.63 25.84 -8.78
CA SER A 178 -6.39 25.39 -7.40
C SER A 178 -7.59 24.64 -6.83
N GLY A 179 -8.82 25.04 -7.17
CA GLY A 179 -10.04 24.35 -6.72
C GLY A 179 -10.13 22.90 -7.23
N LEU A 180 -9.78 22.68 -8.51
CA LEU A 180 -9.75 21.33 -9.08
C LEU A 180 -8.66 20.47 -8.41
N ARG A 181 -7.42 20.98 -8.31
CA ARG A 181 -6.31 20.26 -7.65
C ARG A 181 -6.61 19.94 -6.18
N PHE A 182 -7.20 20.88 -5.46
CA PHE A 182 -7.64 20.70 -4.07
C PHE A 182 -8.67 19.58 -3.96
N SER A 183 -9.72 19.61 -4.79
CA SER A 183 -10.81 18.62 -4.71
C SER A 183 -10.32 17.18 -4.95
N ILE A 184 -9.40 16.98 -5.90
CA ILE A 184 -8.85 15.65 -6.21
C ILE A 184 -7.97 15.16 -5.06
N THR A 185 -7.02 15.98 -4.64
CA THR A 185 -6.02 15.58 -3.65
C THR A 185 -6.67 15.34 -2.30
N LEU A 186 -7.65 16.18 -1.91
CA LEU A 186 -8.40 15.99 -0.69
C LEU A 186 -9.27 14.74 -0.74
N THR A 187 -9.96 14.47 -1.85
CA THR A 187 -10.79 13.27 -1.99
C THR A 187 -9.94 11.99 -1.86
N ARG A 188 -8.77 11.95 -2.52
CA ARG A 188 -7.84 10.81 -2.39
C ARG A 188 -7.35 10.62 -0.95
N LEU A 189 -7.01 11.70 -0.26
CA LEU A 189 -6.56 11.65 1.13
C LEU A 189 -7.68 11.13 2.07
N LEU A 190 -8.92 11.56 1.83
CA LEU A 190 -10.09 11.11 2.58
C LEU A 190 -10.46 9.65 2.28
N GLU A 191 -10.25 9.17 1.06
CA GLU A 191 -10.45 7.76 0.71
C GLU A 191 -9.40 6.86 1.38
N ALA A 192 -8.13 7.28 1.42
CA ALA A 192 -7.04 6.54 2.06
C ALA A 192 -7.14 6.47 3.60
N THR A 193 -7.88 7.38 4.22
CA THR A 193 -8.05 7.46 5.69
C THR A 193 -9.34 6.78 6.18
N ARG A 194 -10.22 6.33 5.28
CA ARG A 194 -11.39 5.56 5.68
C ARG A 194 -10.93 4.15 6.06
N PRO A 195 -11.12 3.72 7.33
CA PRO A 195 -10.91 2.32 7.67
C PRO A 195 -11.81 1.48 6.77
N VAL A 196 -11.24 0.45 6.14
CA VAL A 196 -12.03 -0.56 5.42
C VAL A 196 -13.04 -1.09 6.43
N PRO A 197 -14.36 -0.90 6.24
CA PRO A 197 -15.34 -1.46 7.17
C PRO A 197 -15.17 -2.97 7.16
N SER A 198 -14.73 -3.54 8.27
CA SER A 198 -14.90 -4.96 8.57
C SER A 198 -16.39 -5.23 8.59
N SER A 199 -16.92 -5.68 7.45
CA SER A 199 -18.32 -6.05 7.32
C SER A 199 -18.58 -7.34 8.08
N VAL A 200 -18.89 -7.23 9.37
CA VAL A 200 -19.63 -8.24 10.11
C VAL A 200 -20.75 -7.52 10.87
N PRO A 201 -22.03 -7.83 10.60
CA PRO A 201 -23.11 -7.44 11.49
C PRO A 201 -23.07 -8.38 12.70
N SER A 202 -22.41 -7.97 13.78
CA SER A 202 -22.52 -8.62 15.07
C SER A 202 -23.93 -8.40 15.62
N THR A 203 -24.80 -9.36 15.33
CA THR A 203 -26.06 -9.55 16.05
C THR A 203 -25.76 -10.40 17.28
N SER A 204 -25.63 -9.75 18.44
CA SER A 204 -25.94 -10.40 19.73
C SER A 204 -26.25 -9.33 20.79
N PRO A 205 -27.15 -9.61 21.74
CA PRO A 205 -27.96 -8.61 22.40
C PRO A 205 -27.28 -7.96 23.60
N ALA A 206 -27.73 -6.74 23.88
CA ALA A 206 -27.54 -5.90 25.04
C ALA A 206 -27.10 -6.58 26.36
N SER A 207 -25.99 -6.10 26.90
CA SER A 207 -25.87 -5.78 28.33
C SER A 207 -25.10 -4.46 28.47
N SER A 208 -25.85 -3.40 28.74
CA SER A 208 -25.37 -2.04 28.94
C SER A 208 -24.73 -1.88 30.33
N THR A 209 -23.42 -1.60 30.36
CA THR A 209 -22.78 -0.92 31.49
C THR A 209 -22.24 0.42 30.95
N PRO A 210 -22.60 1.58 31.52
CA PRO A 210 -22.11 2.86 31.00
C PRO A 210 -20.62 3.01 31.33
N MET A 211 -19.79 2.92 30.30
CA MET A 211 -18.36 3.24 30.37
C MET A 211 -18.19 4.75 30.60
N ARG A 212 -17.55 5.11 31.71
CA ARG A 212 -17.17 6.49 32.04
C ARG A 212 -16.26 7.07 30.95
N PRO A 213 -16.33 8.39 30.66
CA PRO A 213 -15.41 9.03 29.73
C PRO A 213 -13.98 8.96 30.27
N ALA A 214 -13.06 8.49 29.42
CA ALA A 214 -11.63 8.47 29.70
C ALA A 214 -11.09 9.91 29.88
N PRO A 215 -10.23 10.18 30.88
CA PRO A 215 -9.56 11.46 31.01
C PRO A 215 -8.50 11.64 29.92
N ALA A 216 -8.23 12.92 29.61
CA ALA A 216 -7.31 13.37 28.57
C ALA A 216 -5.89 12.81 28.74
N ALA A 217 -5.25 12.54 27.61
CA ALA A 217 -3.88 12.03 27.50
C ALA A 217 -2.88 12.90 28.25
N GLU A 218 -2.22 12.32 29.25
CA GLU A 218 -0.97 12.83 29.81
C GLU A 218 0.21 12.42 28.91
N PRO A 219 1.26 13.24 28.80
CA PRO A 219 2.44 12.92 28.00
C PRO A 219 3.18 11.71 28.58
N ALA A 220 3.66 10.84 27.68
CA ALA A 220 4.37 9.60 28.01
C ALA A 220 5.54 9.83 28.97
N PRO A 221 5.70 9.00 30.03
CA PRO A 221 6.86 9.10 30.90
C PRO A 221 8.11 8.56 30.20
N GLU A 222 9.22 9.28 30.40
CA GLU A 222 10.58 8.84 30.08
C GLU A 222 10.85 7.44 30.64
N LEU A 223 11.28 6.53 29.76
CA LEU A 223 11.64 5.15 30.06
C LEU A 223 12.92 5.14 30.92
N VAL A 224 12.74 4.99 32.23
CA VAL A 224 13.84 4.66 33.14
C VAL A 224 14.25 3.21 32.90
N SER A 225 15.56 3.01 32.77
CA SER A 225 16.23 1.72 32.57
C SER A 225 15.79 0.67 33.57
N ALA A 226 15.17 -0.41 33.08
CA ALA A 226 14.99 -1.65 33.81
C ALA A 226 16.08 -2.66 33.39
N PRO A 227 16.50 -3.60 34.27
CA PRO A 227 17.46 -4.64 33.91
C PRO A 227 16.89 -5.58 32.82
N ALA A 228 17.79 -6.28 32.12
CA ALA A 228 17.51 -7.14 30.97
C ALA A 228 16.26 -8.05 31.17
N PRO A 229 15.39 -8.19 30.16
CA PRO A 229 14.16 -8.95 30.32
C PRO A 229 14.48 -10.44 30.35
N GLU A 230 14.24 -11.08 31.51
CA GLU A 230 13.97 -12.50 31.57
C GLU A 230 12.73 -12.82 30.69
N PRO A 231 12.64 -14.01 30.07
CA PRO A 231 11.49 -14.39 29.25
C PRO A 231 10.20 -14.19 30.04
N ASP A 232 9.18 -13.60 29.40
CA ASP A 232 7.91 -13.27 30.07
C ASP A 232 7.32 -14.56 30.70
N PRO A 233 7.14 -14.61 32.03
CA PRO A 233 6.65 -15.80 32.73
C PRO A 233 5.23 -16.20 32.29
N ALA A 234 4.51 -15.33 31.59
CA ALA A 234 3.22 -15.67 31.00
C ALA A 234 3.32 -16.77 29.93
N PHE A 235 4.35 -16.76 29.07
CA PHE A 235 4.45 -17.75 27.98
C PHE A 235 4.85 -19.13 28.49
N THR A 236 5.72 -19.20 29.50
CA THR A 236 6.17 -20.47 30.10
C THR A 236 5.03 -21.25 30.75
N THR A 237 3.90 -20.60 31.05
CA THR A 237 2.74 -21.20 31.68
C THR A 237 1.60 -21.55 30.69
N GLY A 238 1.60 -20.94 29.48
CA GLY A 238 0.45 -21.00 28.57
C GLY A 238 0.71 -21.47 27.13
N GLY A 239 1.93 -21.36 26.61
CA GLY A 239 2.27 -21.76 25.23
C GLY A 239 1.41 -21.10 24.14
N LEU A 240 1.30 -21.75 22.97
CA LEU A 240 0.39 -21.39 21.88
C LEU A 240 -0.68 -22.48 21.74
N VAL A 241 -1.96 -22.07 21.72
CA VAL A 241 -3.11 -22.96 21.54
C VAL A 241 -4.04 -22.41 20.46
N LEU A 242 -4.28 -23.19 19.42
CA LEU A 242 -5.33 -22.97 18.43
C LEU A 242 -6.47 -23.95 18.72
N SER A 243 -7.70 -23.45 18.77
CA SER A 243 -8.89 -24.26 19.03
C SER A 243 -9.95 -24.04 17.97
N ASN A 244 -10.29 -25.08 17.21
CA ASN A 244 -11.26 -25.08 16.11
C ASN A 244 -11.07 -23.91 15.13
N VAL A 245 -9.83 -23.59 14.78
CA VAL A 245 -9.52 -22.40 13.96
C VAL A 245 -9.93 -22.62 12.50
N THR A 246 -10.81 -21.75 12.00
CA THR A 246 -11.22 -21.69 10.60
C THR A 246 -10.97 -20.30 10.04
N PHE A 247 -10.42 -20.22 8.83
CA PHE A 247 -10.12 -18.95 8.16
C PHE A 247 -10.28 -19.02 6.63
N ALA A 248 -10.89 -18.00 6.05
CA ALA A 248 -11.09 -17.77 4.63
C ALA A 248 -10.75 -16.31 4.26
N TYR A 249 -10.28 -16.06 3.03
CA TYR A 249 -9.94 -14.70 2.58
C TYR A 249 -11.15 -13.84 2.18
N GLY A 250 -12.32 -14.45 2.10
CA GLY A 250 -13.58 -13.77 1.85
C GLY A 250 -14.78 -14.63 2.21
N PRO A 251 -15.97 -14.01 2.37
CA PRO A 251 -17.18 -14.69 2.83
C PRO A 251 -17.69 -15.78 1.88
N ALA A 252 -17.27 -15.75 0.61
CA ALA A 252 -17.63 -16.74 -0.41
C ALA A 252 -16.43 -17.59 -0.86
N SER A 253 -15.24 -17.40 -0.29
CA SER A 253 -14.06 -18.22 -0.62
C SER A 253 -14.07 -19.51 0.19
N GLU A 254 -13.54 -20.58 -0.38
CA GLU A 254 -13.29 -21.80 0.40
C GLU A 254 -12.28 -21.50 1.53
N PRO A 255 -12.55 -21.98 2.76
CA PRO A 255 -11.60 -21.87 3.86
C PRO A 255 -10.24 -22.46 3.53
N VAL A 256 -9.18 -21.71 3.86
CA VAL A 256 -7.79 -22.14 3.73
C VAL A 256 -7.41 -23.06 4.89
N LEU A 257 -7.94 -22.78 6.08
CA LEU A 257 -7.82 -23.62 7.27
C LEU A 257 -9.23 -23.90 7.79
N ARG A 258 -9.49 -25.14 8.23
CA ARG A 258 -10.78 -25.54 8.78
C ARG A 258 -10.59 -26.41 10.02
N ASP A 259 -11.27 -26.02 11.10
CA ASP A 259 -11.32 -26.74 12.38
C ASP A 259 -9.92 -27.17 12.89
N LEU A 260 -8.93 -26.27 12.77
CA LEU A 260 -7.56 -26.56 13.17
C LEU A 260 -7.40 -26.47 14.68
N ASP A 261 -7.02 -27.59 15.29
CA ASP A 261 -6.52 -27.67 16.66
C ASP A 261 -5.00 -27.87 16.66
N LEU A 262 -4.29 -27.02 17.39
CA LEU A 262 -2.83 -27.10 17.52
C LEU A 262 -2.39 -26.61 18.90
N THR A 263 -1.50 -27.36 19.54
CA THR A 263 -0.84 -26.93 20.78
C THR A 263 0.68 -27.00 20.59
N VAL A 264 1.34 -25.89 20.87
CA VAL A 264 2.80 -25.76 20.87
C VAL A 264 3.23 -25.35 22.28
N ALA A 265 3.91 -26.28 22.96
CA ALA A 265 4.39 -26.05 24.31
C ALA A 265 5.68 -25.19 24.30
N PRO A 266 6.02 -24.53 25.42
CA PRO A 266 7.34 -23.92 25.55
C PRO A 266 8.45 -24.96 25.33
N GLY A 267 9.42 -24.65 24.48
CA GLY A 267 10.49 -25.58 24.11
C GLY A 267 10.22 -26.42 22.85
N ASP A 268 8.98 -26.47 22.37
CA ASP A 268 8.65 -27.26 21.18
C ASP A 268 9.31 -26.69 19.93
N HIS A 269 9.91 -27.56 19.11
CA HIS A 269 10.27 -27.27 17.73
C HIS A 269 9.29 -27.94 16.76
N LEU A 270 8.41 -27.13 16.14
CA LEU A 270 7.39 -27.58 15.19
C LEU A 270 7.76 -27.15 13.76
N ALA A 271 7.79 -28.10 12.83
CA ALA A 271 7.85 -27.77 11.40
C ALA A 271 6.44 -27.77 10.78
N VAL A 272 6.14 -26.80 9.93
CA VAL A 272 4.90 -26.75 9.14
C VAL A 272 5.25 -27.00 7.68
N ILE A 273 4.62 -28.02 7.09
CA ILE A 273 4.85 -28.42 5.70
C ILE A 273 3.54 -28.60 4.94
N GLY A 274 3.63 -28.54 3.62
CA GLY A 274 2.53 -28.72 2.70
C GLY A 274 2.81 -28.03 1.36
N PRO A 275 1.98 -28.29 0.33
CA PRO A 275 2.13 -27.69 -1.00
C PRO A 275 2.21 -26.17 -0.98
N SER A 276 2.75 -25.57 -2.04
CA SER A 276 2.72 -24.11 -2.21
C SER A 276 1.27 -23.63 -2.28
N GLY A 277 0.97 -22.49 -1.64
CA GLY A 277 -0.38 -21.92 -1.63
C GLY A 277 -1.39 -22.57 -0.67
N ILE A 278 -1.01 -23.61 0.09
CA ILE A 278 -1.94 -24.35 0.96
C ILE A 278 -2.37 -23.59 2.23
N GLY A 279 -1.70 -22.49 2.57
CA GLY A 279 -2.04 -21.69 3.75
C GLY A 279 -1.01 -21.60 4.86
N LYS A 280 0.23 -22.07 4.66
CA LYS A 280 1.31 -22.02 5.68
C LYS A 280 1.57 -20.60 6.19
N SER A 281 1.76 -19.62 5.30
CA SER A 281 1.92 -18.21 5.68
C SER A 281 0.65 -17.61 6.29
N THR A 282 -0.52 -18.16 5.95
CA THR A 282 -1.80 -17.76 6.58
C THR A 282 -1.86 -18.24 8.03
N LEU A 283 -1.43 -19.48 8.30
CA LEU A 283 -1.26 -20.00 9.64
C LEU A 283 -0.26 -19.15 10.43
N ALA A 284 0.88 -18.78 9.84
CA ALA A 284 1.86 -17.88 10.46
C ALA A 284 1.22 -16.56 10.89
N ALA A 285 0.43 -15.95 9.99
CA ALA A 285 -0.25 -14.68 10.25
C ALA A 285 -1.28 -14.78 11.37
N LEU A 286 -2.03 -15.89 11.46
CA LEU A 286 -3.00 -16.15 12.53
C LEU A 286 -2.29 -16.34 13.89
N ILE A 287 -1.26 -17.20 13.94
CA ILE A 287 -0.44 -17.42 15.14
C ILE A 287 0.16 -16.10 15.64
N CYS A 288 0.54 -15.22 14.72
CA CYS A 288 1.16 -13.94 15.03
C CYS A 288 0.17 -12.82 15.40
N GLY A 289 -1.14 -13.07 15.39
CA GLY A 289 -2.17 -12.05 15.63
C GLY A 289 -2.29 -11.01 14.51
N LEU A 290 -1.68 -11.26 13.33
CA LEU A 290 -1.76 -10.37 12.17
C LEU A 290 -3.09 -10.50 11.43
N ARG A 291 -3.80 -11.62 11.64
CA ARG A 291 -5.15 -11.86 11.16
C ARG A 291 -5.99 -12.47 12.27
N ARG A 292 -7.29 -12.17 12.23
CA ARG A 292 -8.29 -12.82 13.09
C ARG A 292 -8.86 -14.03 12.36
N PRO A 293 -9.04 -15.18 13.03
CA PRO A 293 -9.79 -16.29 12.46
C PRO A 293 -11.28 -15.94 12.29
N ASP A 294 -11.96 -16.59 11.34
CA ASP A 294 -13.41 -16.44 11.15
C ASP A 294 -14.21 -17.21 12.21
N ALA A 295 -13.66 -18.35 12.67
CA ALA A 295 -14.18 -19.13 13.78
C ALA A 295 -13.02 -19.78 14.56
N GLY A 296 -13.28 -20.10 15.83
CA GLY A 296 -12.26 -20.60 16.76
C GLY A 296 -11.43 -19.49 17.40
N THR A 297 -10.37 -19.86 18.11
CA THR A 297 -9.51 -18.93 18.87
C THR A 297 -8.04 -19.28 18.72
N VAL A 298 -7.19 -18.25 18.69
CA VAL A 298 -5.72 -18.38 18.73
C VAL A 298 -5.24 -17.75 20.02
N VAL A 299 -4.74 -18.54 20.95
CA VAL A 299 -4.34 -18.10 22.29
C VAL A 299 -2.82 -18.16 22.42
N LEU A 300 -2.20 -17.03 22.77
CA LEU A 300 -0.79 -16.90 23.11
C LEU A 300 -0.66 -16.57 24.59
N ALA A 301 0.05 -17.40 25.35
CA ALA A 301 0.27 -17.19 26.79
C ALA A 301 -1.04 -16.95 27.59
N GLY A 302 -2.13 -17.63 27.20
CA GLY A 302 -3.45 -17.52 27.85
C GLY A 302 -4.32 -16.35 27.38
N SER A 303 -3.86 -15.50 26.45
CA SER A 303 -4.64 -14.39 25.88
C SER A 303 -4.91 -14.59 24.38
N ASP A 304 -6.07 -14.14 23.87
CA ASP A 304 -6.36 -14.19 22.44
C ASP A 304 -5.40 -13.28 21.66
N ALA A 305 -4.67 -13.86 20.71
CA ALA A 305 -3.66 -13.18 19.90
C ALA A 305 -4.23 -12.01 19.10
N ALA A 306 -5.50 -12.05 18.70
CA ALA A 306 -6.14 -10.99 17.92
C ALA A 306 -6.54 -9.76 18.77
N ASP A 307 -6.67 -9.93 20.09
CA ASP A 307 -7.11 -8.87 21.02
C ASP A 307 -5.92 -8.24 21.78
N LEU A 308 -4.71 -8.80 21.63
CA LEU A 308 -3.49 -8.27 22.25
C LEU A 308 -2.99 -6.99 21.57
N ALA A 309 -2.52 -6.04 22.39
CA ALA A 309 -1.84 -4.85 21.88
C ALA A 309 -0.51 -5.24 21.17
N PRO A 310 -0.10 -4.52 20.11
CA PRO A 310 1.13 -4.81 19.36
C PRO A 310 2.38 -4.93 20.23
N GLU A 311 2.50 -4.10 21.27
CA GLU A 311 3.63 -4.10 22.20
C GLU A 311 3.67 -5.38 23.03
N HIS A 312 2.51 -5.94 23.37
CA HIS A 312 2.42 -7.21 24.09
C HIS A 312 2.69 -8.41 23.16
N LEU A 313 2.17 -8.38 21.94
CA LEU A 313 2.50 -9.39 20.91
C LEU A 313 4.00 -9.46 20.64
N ALA A 314 4.68 -8.30 20.54
CA ALA A 314 6.12 -8.23 20.32
C ALA A 314 6.95 -8.84 21.46
N ARG A 315 6.41 -8.89 22.69
CA ARG A 315 7.05 -9.57 23.83
C ARG A 315 6.84 -11.07 23.83
N LEU A 316 5.75 -11.55 23.23
CA LEU A 316 5.40 -12.98 23.22
C LEU A 316 5.93 -13.70 21.98
N ARG A 317 5.99 -13.04 20.81
CA ARG A 317 6.40 -13.67 19.56
C ARG A 317 7.25 -12.78 18.67
N VAL A 318 8.07 -13.41 17.84
CA VAL A 318 8.76 -12.80 16.71
C VAL A 318 8.44 -13.57 15.43
N LEU A 319 8.18 -12.84 14.34
CA LEU A 319 7.94 -13.40 13.01
C LEU A 319 9.05 -12.95 12.06
N ILE A 320 9.61 -13.90 11.32
CA ILE A 320 10.39 -13.61 10.14
C ILE A 320 9.54 -13.98 8.92
N PRO A 321 9.08 -13.00 8.13
CA PRO A 321 8.31 -13.28 6.92
C PRO A 321 9.20 -13.85 5.81
N GLN A 322 8.56 -14.42 4.79
CA GLN A 322 9.21 -14.94 3.59
C GLN A 322 10.14 -13.91 2.92
N GLU A 323 9.69 -12.65 2.84
CA GLU A 323 10.50 -11.54 2.33
C GLU A 323 11.14 -10.75 3.48
N ALA A 324 12.44 -10.98 3.71
CA ALA A 324 13.20 -10.27 4.72
C ALA A 324 13.34 -8.77 4.39
N TYR A 325 12.93 -7.92 5.34
CA TYR A 325 13.00 -6.47 5.21
C TYR A 325 14.21 -5.87 5.94
N VAL A 326 14.97 -5.03 5.23
CA VAL A 326 16.09 -4.23 5.74
C VAL A 326 15.82 -2.77 5.39
N PHE A 327 15.93 -1.87 6.36
CA PHE A 327 15.69 -0.44 6.17
C PHE A 327 16.98 0.35 6.06
N ALA A 328 16.88 1.56 5.51
CA ALA A 328 18.00 2.49 5.45
C ALA A 328 18.34 2.99 6.87
N GLY A 329 19.58 2.78 7.29
CA GLY A 329 20.06 3.02 8.65
C GLY A 329 21.42 2.35 8.85
N THR A 330 21.88 2.26 10.09
CA THR A 330 23.12 1.51 10.39
C THR A 330 22.87 0.00 10.46
N VAL A 331 23.94 -0.80 10.42
CA VAL A 331 23.86 -2.24 10.69
C VAL A 331 23.29 -2.47 12.09
N ARG A 332 23.77 -1.72 13.08
CA ARG A 332 23.30 -1.76 14.48
C ARG A 332 21.81 -1.56 14.57
N GLU A 333 21.29 -0.47 14.00
CA GLU A 333 19.84 -0.18 14.00
C GLU A 333 19.02 -1.31 13.37
N ASN A 334 19.52 -1.89 12.28
CA ASN A 334 18.86 -3.02 11.65
C ASN A 334 18.91 -4.29 12.52
N LEU A 335 19.97 -4.55 13.28
CA LEU A 335 20.06 -5.73 14.13
C LEU A 335 19.27 -5.56 15.44
N SER A 336 19.36 -4.41 16.09
CA SER A 336 18.71 -4.12 17.37
C SER A 336 17.26 -3.65 17.24
N TYR A 337 16.67 -3.61 16.04
CA TYR A 337 15.32 -3.10 15.82
C TYR A 337 14.24 -3.68 16.76
N LEU A 338 14.33 -4.97 17.10
CA LEU A 338 13.37 -5.65 18.00
C LEU A 338 13.79 -5.62 19.47
N ARG A 339 14.99 -5.12 19.77
CA ARG A 339 15.54 -4.91 21.12
C ARG A 339 16.55 -3.75 21.07
N PRO A 340 16.07 -2.49 21.02
CA PRO A 340 16.93 -1.32 20.77
C PRO A 340 18.07 -1.17 21.78
N ASP A 341 17.82 -1.57 23.03
CA ASP A 341 18.76 -1.50 24.15
C ASP A 341 19.69 -2.73 24.25
N ALA A 342 19.83 -3.53 23.18
CA ALA A 342 20.70 -4.69 23.18
C ALA A 342 22.18 -4.27 23.32
N PRO A 343 22.92 -4.78 24.33
CA PRO A 343 24.33 -4.50 24.47
C PRO A 343 25.15 -5.13 23.34
N ASP A 344 26.35 -4.60 23.08
CA ASP A 344 27.24 -5.06 22.00
C ASP A 344 27.61 -6.55 22.14
N GLU A 345 27.66 -7.07 23.37
CA GLU A 345 27.91 -8.48 23.65
C GLU A 345 26.77 -9.38 23.14
N ASP A 346 25.50 -8.96 23.33
CA ASP A 346 24.33 -9.70 22.84
C ASP A 346 24.27 -9.65 21.31
N LEU A 347 24.57 -8.48 20.72
CA LEU A 347 24.72 -8.33 19.28
C LEU A 347 25.79 -9.27 18.73
N ALA A 348 26.96 -9.32 19.36
CA ALA A 348 28.05 -10.22 18.98
C ALA A 348 27.66 -11.70 19.12
N ALA A 349 26.98 -12.07 20.21
CA ALA A 349 26.51 -13.43 20.45
C ALA A 349 25.47 -13.87 19.40
N ALA A 350 24.51 -13.02 19.07
CA ALA A 350 23.51 -13.33 18.05
C ALA A 350 24.10 -13.39 16.63
N MET A 351 25.02 -12.47 16.29
CA MET A 351 25.77 -12.52 15.03
C MET A 351 26.58 -13.80 14.93
N ALA A 352 27.24 -14.22 16.01
CA ALA A 352 27.97 -15.46 16.05
C ALA A 352 27.02 -16.66 15.89
N ALA A 353 25.92 -16.74 16.66
CA ALA A 353 24.98 -17.85 16.64
C ALA A 353 24.40 -18.08 15.23
N VAL A 354 23.90 -17.02 14.59
CA VAL A 354 23.26 -17.09 13.26
C VAL A 354 24.28 -17.12 12.12
N GLY A 355 25.53 -16.67 12.34
CA GLY A 355 26.59 -16.66 11.33
C GLY A 355 26.69 -15.35 10.52
N ALA A 356 26.27 -14.22 11.09
CA ALA A 356 26.28 -12.92 10.44
C ALA A 356 27.59 -12.12 10.62
N ALA A 357 28.53 -12.59 11.44
CA ALA A 357 29.76 -11.84 11.78
C ALA A 357 30.60 -11.43 10.55
N ASP A 358 30.78 -12.33 9.58
CA ASP A 358 31.55 -12.05 8.36
C ASP A 358 30.83 -11.06 7.44
N LEU A 359 29.50 -11.11 7.40
CA LEU A 359 28.67 -10.14 6.69
C LEU A 359 28.82 -8.75 7.32
N VAL A 360 28.68 -8.63 8.64
CA VAL A 360 28.80 -7.33 9.32
C VAL A 360 30.20 -6.76 9.18
N THR A 361 31.23 -7.60 9.23
CA THR A 361 32.62 -7.18 8.97
C THR A 361 32.78 -6.64 7.55
N ARG A 362 32.24 -7.35 6.54
CA ARG A 362 32.25 -6.89 5.13
C ARG A 362 31.49 -5.57 4.94
N LEU A 363 30.39 -5.37 5.65
CA LEU A 363 29.59 -4.15 5.59
C LEU A 363 30.27 -2.94 6.26
N GLY A 364 31.40 -3.14 6.96
CA GLY A 364 32.14 -2.05 7.61
C GLY A 364 31.87 -1.92 9.12
N GLY A 365 31.27 -2.94 9.75
CA GLY A 365 30.99 -2.96 11.18
C GLY A 365 29.57 -2.47 11.54
N LEU A 366 29.28 -2.44 12.85
CA LEU A 366 27.94 -2.14 13.37
C LEU A 366 27.44 -0.73 13.02
N ASP A 367 28.34 0.26 12.97
CA ASP A 367 27.96 1.65 12.75
C ASP A 367 27.97 2.05 11.27
N ALA A 368 28.27 1.09 10.37
CA ALA A 368 28.23 1.34 8.94
C ALA A 368 26.79 1.49 8.43
N ALA A 369 26.61 2.41 7.48
CA ALA A 369 25.32 2.62 6.84
C ALA A 369 25.01 1.49 5.86
N ILE A 370 23.80 0.93 5.96
CA ILE A 370 23.28 -0.08 5.03
C ILE A 370 22.43 0.62 3.96
N ALA A 371 22.73 0.30 2.69
CA ALA A 371 21.82 0.53 1.58
C ALA A 371 21.09 -0.79 1.22
N PRO A 372 19.77 -0.90 1.42
CA PRO A 372 19.04 -2.17 1.19
C PRO A 372 19.18 -2.74 -0.23
N ALA A 373 19.35 -1.85 -1.23
CA ALA A 373 19.55 -2.23 -2.62
C ALA A 373 20.92 -2.85 -2.92
N GLY A 374 21.91 -2.64 -2.03
CA GLY A 374 23.27 -3.18 -2.16
C GLY A 374 23.42 -4.59 -1.58
N LEU A 375 22.38 -5.14 -0.97
CA LEU A 375 22.40 -6.47 -0.36
C LEU A 375 21.81 -7.52 -1.30
N SER A 376 22.38 -8.71 -1.28
CA SER A 376 21.76 -9.91 -1.86
C SER A 376 20.56 -10.37 -1.01
N ALA A 377 19.74 -11.27 -1.57
CA ALA A 377 18.59 -11.83 -0.85
C ALA A 377 19.01 -12.60 0.40
N GLY A 378 20.08 -13.41 0.32
CA GLY A 378 20.63 -14.14 1.46
C GLY A 378 21.18 -13.22 2.56
N GLU A 379 21.85 -12.12 2.20
CA GLU A 379 22.34 -11.15 3.19
C GLU A 379 21.20 -10.43 3.91
N ARG A 380 20.13 -10.06 3.20
CA ARG A 380 18.91 -9.51 3.82
C ARG A 380 18.27 -10.50 4.79
N GLN A 381 18.17 -11.78 4.41
CA GLN A 381 17.67 -12.83 5.29
C GLN A 381 18.54 -13.00 6.52
N LEU A 382 19.87 -12.99 6.37
CA LEU A 382 20.80 -13.16 7.49
C LEU A 382 20.67 -12.02 8.51
N ILE A 383 20.55 -10.77 8.04
CA ILE A 383 20.27 -9.61 8.91
C ILE A 383 18.93 -9.77 9.64
N ALA A 384 17.87 -10.20 8.93
CA ALA A 384 16.56 -10.40 9.54
C ALA A 384 16.56 -11.56 10.57
N LEU A 385 17.29 -12.64 10.30
CA LEU A 385 17.48 -13.76 11.21
C LEU A 385 18.23 -13.32 12.47
N THR A 386 19.32 -12.57 12.35
CA THR A 386 20.03 -12.04 13.52
C THR A 386 19.14 -11.08 14.33
N ARG A 387 18.41 -10.18 13.68
CA ARG A 387 17.43 -9.29 14.34
C ARG A 387 16.37 -10.07 15.11
N ALA A 388 15.83 -11.12 14.51
CA ALA A 388 14.81 -11.94 15.15
C ALA A 388 15.37 -12.83 16.27
N HIS A 389 16.61 -13.28 16.13
CA HIS A 389 17.32 -14.04 17.17
C HIS A 389 17.59 -13.19 18.42
N LEU A 390 17.89 -11.90 18.24
CA LEU A 390 18.05 -10.92 19.33
C LEU A 390 16.77 -10.59 20.09
N SER A 391 15.60 -10.87 19.52
CA SER A 391 14.32 -10.62 20.17
C SER A 391 14.19 -11.49 21.43
N PRO A 392 13.74 -10.92 22.56
CA PRO A 392 13.50 -11.70 23.79
C PRO A 392 12.23 -12.56 23.71
N ALA A 393 11.47 -12.48 22.62
CA ALA A 393 10.20 -13.17 22.50
C ALA A 393 10.34 -14.70 22.62
N PRO A 394 9.54 -15.38 23.45
CA PRO A 394 9.67 -16.82 23.65
C PRO A 394 9.13 -17.67 22.49
N LEU A 395 8.32 -17.12 21.58
CA LEU A 395 7.89 -17.82 20.36
C LEU A 395 8.58 -17.23 19.12
N ALA A 396 9.33 -18.03 18.38
CA ALA A 396 9.87 -17.65 17.07
C ALA A 396 9.11 -18.36 15.95
N VAL A 397 8.65 -17.60 14.95
CA VAL A 397 7.98 -18.12 13.75
C VAL A 397 8.83 -17.75 12.53
N LEU A 398 9.33 -18.75 11.82
CA LEU A 398 10.16 -18.58 10.63
C LEU A 398 9.35 -18.99 9.39
N ASP A 399 8.86 -18.02 8.62
CA ASP A 399 8.12 -18.26 7.38
C ASP A 399 9.08 -18.29 6.19
N GLU A 400 9.54 -19.47 5.77
CA GLU A 400 10.52 -19.63 4.68
C GLU A 400 11.81 -18.77 4.84
N ALA A 401 12.14 -18.40 6.07
CA ALA A 401 13.18 -17.39 6.37
C ALA A 401 14.61 -17.80 5.96
N THR A 402 14.82 -19.06 5.59
CA THR A 402 16.12 -19.65 5.22
C THR A 402 16.22 -20.00 3.73
N CYS A 403 15.20 -19.70 2.91
CA CYS A 403 15.12 -20.20 1.53
C CYS A 403 16.22 -19.67 0.58
N HIS A 404 16.82 -18.50 0.86
CA HIS A 404 17.93 -17.94 0.08
C HIS A 404 19.30 -18.19 0.71
N LEU A 405 19.38 -19.02 1.76
CA LEU A 405 20.63 -19.44 2.39
C LEU A 405 21.13 -20.75 1.79
N ASP A 406 22.45 -20.93 1.82
CA ASP A 406 23.05 -22.23 1.54
C ASP A 406 22.68 -23.25 2.66
N PRO A 407 22.75 -24.57 2.39
CA PRO A 407 22.36 -25.60 3.36
C PRO A 407 23.16 -25.61 4.67
N ALA A 408 24.38 -25.04 4.71
CA ALA A 408 25.16 -24.95 5.93
C ALA A 408 24.73 -23.75 6.78
N ALA A 409 24.48 -22.61 6.16
CA ALA A 409 23.93 -21.40 6.79
C ALA A 409 22.51 -21.64 7.32
N GLU A 410 21.65 -22.30 6.55
CA GLU A 410 20.29 -22.71 6.98
C GLU A 410 20.33 -23.56 8.26
N ARG A 411 21.16 -24.61 8.27
CA ARG A 411 21.35 -25.47 9.44
C ARG A 411 21.83 -24.70 10.66
N ARG A 412 22.78 -23.78 10.46
CA ARG A 412 23.32 -22.96 11.53
C ARG A 412 22.23 -22.06 12.13
N ALA A 413 21.48 -21.37 11.28
CA ALA A 413 20.41 -20.47 11.71
C ALA A 413 19.32 -21.22 12.48
N GLU A 414 18.76 -22.31 11.92
CA GLU A 414 17.72 -23.09 12.60
C GLU A 414 18.19 -23.64 13.95
N ARG A 415 19.43 -24.15 14.01
CA ARG A 415 20.03 -24.61 15.26
C ARG A 415 20.16 -23.48 16.29
N ALA A 416 20.58 -22.29 15.86
CA ALA A 416 20.67 -21.12 16.74
C ALA A 416 19.31 -20.71 17.31
N PHE A 417 18.22 -20.87 16.54
CA PHE A 417 16.86 -20.62 17.04
C PHE A 417 16.37 -21.74 17.97
N ALA A 418 16.67 -23.01 17.67
CA ALA A 418 16.31 -24.12 18.54
C ALA A 418 17.04 -24.06 19.90
N GLU A 419 18.30 -23.62 19.91
CA GLU A 419 19.12 -23.48 21.13
C GLU A 419 18.85 -22.16 21.90
N ARG A 420 18.08 -21.21 21.34
CA ARG A 420 17.77 -19.92 21.96
C ARG A 420 16.88 -20.05 23.21
N GLY A 421 16.16 -21.16 23.34
CA GLY A 421 15.10 -21.33 24.32
C GLY A 421 13.77 -20.71 23.87
N GLY A 422 12.67 -21.23 24.40
CA GLY A 422 11.32 -20.93 23.91
C GLY A 422 10.84 -21.92 22.85
N ALA A 423 9.72 -21.61 22.20
CA ALA A 423 9.15 -22.43 21.14
C ALA A 423 9.56 -21.91 19.74
N LEU A 424 9.77 -22.83 18.80
CA LEU A 424 10.16 -22.54 17.43
C LEU A 424 9.18 -23.17 16.45
N ILE A 425 8.61 -22.36 15.56
CA ILE A 425 7.78 -22.81 14.45
C ILE A 425 8.49 -22.47 13.14
N VAL A 426 8.81 -23.50 12.34
CA VAL A 426 9.48 -23.34 11.04
C VAL A 426 8.54 -23.76 9.93
N ILE A 427 8.18 -22.84 9.04
CA ILE A 427 7.49 -23.17 7.81
C ILE A 427 8.54 -23.62 6.79
N ALA A 428 8.61 -24.92 6.60
CA ALA A 428 9.68 -25.55 5.84
C ALA A 428 9.29 -25.80 4.38
N HIS A 429 10.23 -25.50 3.48
CA HIS A 429 10.16 -25.85 2.05
C HIS A 429 11.13 -26.96 1.66
N ARG A 430 11.94 -27.42 2.63
CA ARG A 430 12.92 -28.50 2.48
C ARG A 430 12.69 -29.55 3.56
N LEU A 431 12.82 -30.82 3.18
CA LEU A 431 12.73 -31.94 4.13
C LEU A 431 13.72 -31.81 5.27
N SER A 432 14.92 -31.32 4.98
CA SER A 432 15.99 -31.26 5.98
C SER A 432 15.66 -30.38 7.18
N SER A 433 14.83 -29.34 7.00
CA SER A 433 14.32 -28.50 8.09
C SER A 433 13.22 -29.21 8.85
N ALA A 434 12.31 -29.89 8.13
CA ALA A 434 11.28 -30.70 8.76
C ALA A 434 11.88 -31.79 9.66
N LEU A 435 12.90 -32.52 9.18
CA LEU A 435 13.58 -33.60 9.91
C LEU A 435 14.32 -33.16 11.19
N ARG A 436 14.49 -31.85 11.41
CA ARG A 436 15.11 -31.29 12.63
C ARG A 436 14.08 -30.91 13.69
N ALA A 437 12.79 -30.92 13.34
CA ALA A 437 11.72 -30.61 14.26
C ALA A 437 11.33 -31.82 15.10
N ASP A 438 10.87 -31.58 16.33
CA ASP A 438 10.37 -32.64 17.20
C ASP A 438 9.03 -33.17 16.68
N ARG A 439 8.24 -32.27 16.09
CA ARG A 439 6.90 -32.53 15.57
C ARG A 439 6.74 -31.82 14.23
N VAL A 440 5.86 -32.38 13.40
CA VAL A 440 5.52 -31.80 12.10
C VAL A 440 4.01 -31.61 12.02
N LEU A 441 3.60 -30.46 11.49
CA LEU A 441 2.24 -30.15 11.07
C LEU A 441 2.18 -30.21 9.54
N VAL A 442 1.40 -31.15 9.02
CA VAL A 442 1.17 -31.33 7.59
C VAL A 442 -0.16 -30.68 7.22
N LEU A 443 -0.13 -29.68 6.35
CA LEU A 443 -1.34 -29.09 5.76
C LEU A 443 -1.68 -29.82 4.46
N ASP A 444 -2.84 -30.47 4.43
CA ASP A 444 -3.36 -31.25 3.30
C ASP A 444 -4.78 -30.79 2.94
N GLY A 445 -4.87 -29.94 1.91
CA GLY A 445 -6.09 -29.21 1.58
C GLY A 445 -6.51 -28.31 2.74
N VAL A 446 -7.72 -28.53 3.23
CA VAL A 446 -8.34 -27.80 4.34
C VAL A 446 -8.07 -28.44 5.71
N ARG A 447 -7.44 -29.63 5.72
CA ARG A 447 -7.17 -30.41 6.94
C ARG A 447 -5.71 -30.27 7.33
N ALA A 448 -5.45 -30.45 8.62
CA ALA A 448 -4.10 -30.52 9.13
C ALA A 448 -3.90 -31.80 9.95
N ASP A 449 -2.70 -32.37 9.88
CA ASP A 449 -2.30 -33.53 10.67
C ASP A 449 -0.99 -33.22 11.41
N VAL A 450 -0.95 -33.50 12.72
CA VAL A 450 0.20 -33.17 13.58
C VAL A 450 0.73 -34.39 14.31
N GLY A 451 2.02 -34.67 14.18
CA GLY A 451 2.64 -35.83 14.82
C GLY A 451 4.15 -35.83 14.70
N THR A 452 4.77 -36.89 15.20
CA THR A 452 6.19 -37.17 14.95
C THR A 452 6.40 -37.67 13.52
N HIS A 453 7.66 -37.70 13.07
CA HIS A 453 8.00 -38.22 11.74
C HIS A 453 7.49 -39.63 11.49
N ASP A 454 7.62 -40.52 12.48
CA ASP A 454 7.23 -41.92 12.37
C ASP A 454 5.70 -42.07 12.32
N GLU A 455 4.98 -41.31 13.15
CA GLU A 455 3.51 -41.28 13.16
C GLU A 455 2.95 -40.80 11.82
N LEU A 456 3.50 -39.71 11.29
CA LEU A 456 3.06 -39.13 10.02
C LEU A 456 3.45 -40.01 8.83
N ALA A 457 4.61 -40.67 8.85
CA ALA A 457 4.99 -41.63 7.81
C ALA A 457 4.02 -42.82 7.75
N ALA A 458 3.48 -43.24 8.90
CA ALA A 458 2.49 -44.30 8.95
C ALA A 458 1.13 -43.88 8.39
N ARG A 459 0.63 -42.69 8.78
CA ARG A 459 -0.78 -42.29 8.54
C ARG A 459 -1.02 -41.27 7.43
N SER A 460 -0.05 -40.42 7.12
CA SER A 460 -0.21 -39.33 6.13
C SER A 460 0.38 -39.71 4.78
N ALA A 461 -0.48 -39.82 3.76
CA ALA A 461 -0.06 -40.08 2.39
C ALA A 461 0.76 -38.92 1.82
N LEU A 462 0.31 -37.68 2.04
CA LEU A 462 1.02 -36.47 1.61
C LEU A 462 2.41 -36.38 2.25
N TYR A 463 2.54 -36.71 3.54
CA TYR A 463 3.85 -36.70 4.20
C TYR A 463 4.83 -37.69 3.56
N ARG A 464 4.37 -38.92 3.25
CA ARG A 464 5.19 -39.91 2.53
C ARG A 464 5.57 -39.46 1.12
N GLU A 465 4.66 -38.81 0.41
CA GLU A 465 4.92 -38.26 -0.92
C GLU A 465 5.98 -37.16 -0.88
N LEU A 466 5.84 -36.21 0.06
CA LEU A 466 6.83 -35.15 0.29
C LEU A 466 8.19 -35.74 0.69
N LEU A 467 8.21 -36.77 1.55
CA LEU A 467 9.43 -37.50 1.89
C LEU A 467 10.11 -38.11 0.67
N ALA A 468 9.33 -38.78 -0.20
CA ALA A 468 9.86 -39.40 -1.41
C ALA A 468 10.40 -38.35 -2.40
N HIS A 469 9.67 -37.25 -2.58
CA HIS A 469 10.06 -36.16 -3.47
C HIS A 469 11.35 -35.46 -3.02
N TRP A 470 11.54 -35.32 -1.71
CA TRP A 470 12.71 -34.67 -1.14
C TRP A 470 13.91 -35.61 -0.91
N SER A 471 13.69 -36.94 -0.91
CA SER A 471 14.75 -37.94 -0.74
C SER A 471 15.35 -38.45 -2.05
N GLY A 472 14.76 -38.10 -3.20
CA GLY A 472 15.35 -38.37 -4.51
C GLY A 472 16.68 -37.63 -4.69
N PRO A 473 17.66 -38.17 -5.45
CA PRO A 473 18.88 -37.43 -5.73
C PRO A 473 18.51 -36.10 -6.38
N SER A 474 18.88 -35.00 -5.73
CA SER A 474 18.90 -33.66 -6.31
C SER A 474 19.97 -33.62 -7.39
N GLY A 475 19.70 -34.29 -8.51
CA GLY A 475 20.34 -34.01 -9.77
C GLY A 475 20.05 -32.57 -10.19
N PRO A 476 20.85 -31.98 -11.09
CA PRO A 476 20.56 -30.66 -11.62
C PRO A 476 19.10 -30.63 -12.06
N SER A 477 18.36 -29.65 -11.57
CA SER A 477 17.02 -29.34 -12.02
C SER A 477 17.00 -29.38 -13.54
N ASP A 478 16.46 -30.46 -14.09
CA ASP A 478 16.21 -30.58 -15.51
C ASP A 478 15.31 -29.40 -15.87
N PRO A 479 15.71 -28.53 -16.82
CA PRO A 479 14.82 -27.45 -17.24
C PRO A 479 13.51 -28.08 -17.66
N ALA A 480 12.41 -27.40 -17.30
CA ALA A 480 11.03 -27.79 -17.55
C ALA A 480 10.90 -28.66 -18.81
N LEU A 481 10.27 -29.83 -18.66
CA LEU A 481 9.76 -30.68 -19.72
C LEU A 481 9.62 -29.89 -21.02
N VAL A 482 10.64 -29.99 -21.87
CA VAL A 482 10.54 -29.59 -23.26
C VAL A 482 9.50 -30.55 -23.82
N THR A 483 8.26 -30.08 -23.91
CA THR A 483 7.30 -30.65 -24.84
C THR A 483 8.01 -30.67 -26.18
N GLY A 484 8.43 -31.85 -26.63
CA GLY A 484 9.14 -32.00 -27.89
C GLY A 484 8.33 -31.32 -28.99
N ASP A 485 8.91 -30.29 -29.59
CA ASP A 485 8.44 -29.73 -30.84
C ASP A 485 8.49 -30.84 -31.90
N ALA A 486 7.35 -31.14 -32.51
CA ALA A 486 7.24 -32.01 -33.68
C ALA A 486 7.86 -31.38 -34.96
N HIS A 487 8.58 -30.26 -34.83
CA HIS A 487 9.21 -29.53 -35.91
C HIS A 487 10.63 -29.13 -35.50
N GLY A 488 11.58 -30.04 -35.71
CA GLY A 488 12.98 -29.88 -35.30
C GLY A 488 13.62 -28.56 -35.77
N LEU A 489 13.69 -27.60 -34.85
CA LEU A 489 14.45 -26.36 -34.98
C LEU A 489 15.35 -26.23 -33.75
N ASP A 490 16.65 -26.27 -34.01
CA ASP A 490 17.71 -26.22 -33.00
C ASP A 490 18.06 -24.75 -32.69
N PRO A 491 18.02 -24.27 -31.43
CA PRO A 491 18.47 -22.92 -31.11
C PRO A 491 20.00 -22.93 -30.93
N ALA A 492 20.74 -22.77 -32.03
CA ALA A 492 22.15 -22.44 -31.97
C ALA A 492 22.33 -20.94 -31.68
N ALA A 493 22.66 -20.59 -30.44
CA ALA A 493 23.19 -19.26 -30.10
C ALA A 493 24.65 -19.40 -29.64
N GLY A 494 25.57 -19.38 -30.61
CA GLY A 494 26.99 -19.14 -30.36
C GLY A 494 27.28 -17.62 -30.29
N PRO A 495 28.32 -17.20 -29.53
CA PRO A 495 28.60 -15.78 -29.32
C PRO A 495 29.32 -15.18 -30.54
N GLY A 496 28.74 -14.10 -31.08
CA GLY A 496 29.38 -13.18 -32.02
C GLY A 496 28.82 -13.27 -33.44
N LEU A 497 28.16 -12.19 -33.88
CA LEU A 497 28.26 -11.58 -35.21
C LEU A 497 27.38 -10.31 -35.32
N GLY A 498 28.06 -9.18 -35.49
CA GLY A 498 27.83 -8.10 -36.47
C GLY A 498 26.44 -7.55 -36.83
N HIS A 499 26.34 -6.21 -36.74
CA HIS A 499 25.32 -5.30 -37.28
C HIS A 499 24.70 -5.63 -38.66
N GLY A 500 23.38 -5.42 -38.78
CA GLY A 500 22.71 -5.11 -40.07
C GLY A 500 21.18 -5.30 -40.04
N PRO A 501 20.35 -4.36 -40.58
CA PRO A 501 18.89 -4.44 -40.48
C PRO A 501 18.24 -5.08 -41.74
N ARG A 502 17.08 -5.72 -41.51
CA ARG A 502 16.03 -6.17 -42.46
C ARG A 502 16.21 -7.55 -43.12
N GLN A 503 15.33 -8.49 -42.76
CA GLN A 503 14.21 -9.02 -43.57
C GLN A 503 13.78 -10.40 -43.02
N ILE A 504 12.58 -10.49 -42.46
CA ILE A 504 11.89 -11.78 -42.23
C ILE A 504 10.90 -11.94 -43.38
N VAL A 505 11.14 -12.93 -44.24
CA VAL A 505 10.19 -13.39 -45.26
C VAL A 505 9.51 -14.63 -44.71
N ALA A 506 8.18 -14.59 -44.59
CA ALA A 506 7.38 -15.75 -44.25
C ALA A 506 7.15 -16.62 -45.50
N HIS A 507 7.45 -17.92 -45.42
CA HIS A 507 6.94 -18.89 -46.38
C HIS A 507 6.02 -19.90 -45.67
N GLY A 508 4.81 -20.01 -46.22
CA GLY A 508 3.73 -20.84 -45.73
C GLY A 508 3.85 -22.33 -46.06
N ALA A 509 2.90 -23.05 -45.49
CA ALA A 509 2.76 -24.50 -45.36
C ALA A 509 2.86 -25.33 -46.66
N GLY A 510 3.33 -26.57 -46.50
CA GLY A 510 3.17 -27.63 -47.49
C GLY A 510 3.72 -28.98 -47.01
N ALA A 511 2.79 -29.87 -46.66
CA ALA A 511 2.89 -31.33 -46.43
C ALA A 511 3.60 -31.82 -45.16
#